data_AF-A0A7S1TC41-F1
#
_entry.id   AF-A0A7S1TC41-F1
#
_cell.length_a   1.000
_cell.length_b   1.000
_cell.length_c   1.000
_cell.angle_alpha   90.00
_cell.angle_beta   90.00
_cell.angle_gamma   90.00
#
_symmetry.space_group_name_H-M   'P 1'
#
loop_
_entity.id
_entity.type
_entity.pdbx_description
1 polymer ?
#
loop_
_entity_poly.entity_id
_entity_poly.type
_entity_poly.pdbx_seq_one_letter_code
_entity_poly.pdbx_strand_id
1 'polypeptide(L)'
;MTDGVAFCSSGWCSIKTRSTSHVAHFVTRYHPFASRATLATPVRMLASALDEFQVHSGLDRLSGDFLGYEVVFSPTGCPREVPDRFVPDQFRDWGVRVYGFEVLTSTKVEETDGSVALYMKRVRALPAVGCEADAVSTESVLYHLKAKDDLLVRPDLGAFACPPLFGITHPTEQKRVILMTQAQGDLQIVVEQLDAPFSDGEVLPACGSGPIASFAEKPTVSPDDLLGQWSFRSIPLDPAAEQEYGTHTREASDFDRHCLLPLGLSVLHTSNSVELGWLLNESSRVVLVANKDRKYGASVRIETRQVPPS
;
A
#
# COMPACT_ATOMS: atom_id res chain seq x y z
N MET A 1 57.49 -22.94 7.04
CA MET A 1 57.48 -22.91 8.53
C MET A 1 56.92 -21.57 8.96
N THR A 2 56.00 -21.63 9.93
CA THR A 2 55.48 -20.56 10.80
C THR A 2 54.70 -19.41 10.16
N ASP A 3 53.38 -19.57 10.20
CA ASP A 3 52.37 -18.72 10.86
C ASP A 3 52.61 -17.20 10.99
N GLY A 4 51.57 -16.44 10.62
CA GLY A 4 51.46 -15.02 10.93
C GLY A 4 50.05 -14.50 10.67
N VAL A 5 49.19 -14.59 11.69
CA VAL A 5 47.90 -13.89 11.78
C VAL A 5 48.15 -12.37 11.82
N ALA A 6 47.38 -11.58 11.06
CA ALA A 6 47.38 -10.12 11.18
C ALA A 6 45.98 -9.57 11.40
N PHE A 7 45.86 -8.90 12.55
CA PHE A 7 44.74 -8.12 13.04
C PHE A 7 44.49 -6.86 12.21
N CYS A 8 43.23 -6.47 12.13
CA CYS A 8 42.78 -5.22 11.52
C CYS A 8 42.85 -4.08 12.57
N SER A 9 43.56 -3.01 12.26
CA SER A 9 43.44 -1.72 12.95
C SER A 9 43.38 -0.57 11.95
N SER A 10 42.28 0.17 12.02
CA SER A 10 42.08 1.59 11.68
C SER A 10 43.10 2.29 10.75
N GLY A 11 42.63 2.80 9.60
CA GLY A 11 43.31 3.94 8.95
C GLY A 11 43.06 4.09 7.46
N TRP A 12 42.03 4.85 7.11
CA TRP A 12 41.98 5.87 6.05
C TRP A 12 42.83 5.62 4.78
N CYS A 13 42.15 5.33 3.66
CA CYS A 13 42.69 5.52 2.32
C CYS A 13 42.08 6.79 1.70
N SER A 14 42.93 7.73 1.28
CA SER A 14 42.54 8.94 0.55
C SER A 14 42.80 8.75 -0.94
N ILE A 15 41.79 9.02 -1.78
CA ILE A 15 41.98 9.26 -3.22
C ILE A 15 41.44 10.66 -3.51
N LYS A 16 42.31 11.53 -4.03
CA LYS A 16 41.94 12.82 -4.64
C LYS A 16 41.75 12.61 -6.14
N THR A 17 40.58 12.97 -6.65
CA THR A 17 40.45 13.52 -8.02
C THR A 17 39.45 14.67 -8.03
N ARG A 18 39.85 15.74 -8.73
CA ARG A 18 39.07 16.97 -9.01
C ARG A 18 38.12 16.71 -10.18
N SER A 19 36.85 17.11 -10.06
CA SER A 19 36.18 18.09 -10.94
C SER A 19 34.67 18.13 -10.66
N THR A 20 34.07 19.26 -10.97
CA THR A 20 32.84 19.87 -10.47
C THR A 20 31.51 19.31 -11.00
N SER A 21 30.57 19.03 -10.08
CA SER A 21 29.12 19.22 -10.27
C SER A 21 28.43 19.16 -8.90
N HIS A 22 27.48 20.07 -8.65
CA HIS A 22 26.88 20.30 -7.33
C HIS A 22 26.13 19.07 -6.82
N VAL A 23 26.61 18.50 -5.70
CA VAL A 23 25.93 17.47 -4.93
C VAL A 23 25.46 18.10 -3.63
N ALA A 24 24.16 18.09 -3.38
CA ALA A 24 23.59 18.45 -2.09
C ALA A 24 24.00 17.38 -1.06
N HIS A 25 24.87 17.74 -0.12
CA HIS A 25 25.24 16.89 1.00
C HIS A 25 24.16 16.96 2.08
N PHE A 26 23.44 15.87 2.31
CA PHE A 26 22.72 15.66 3.57
C PHE A 26 23.76 15.43 4.67
N VAL A 27 23.85 16.37 5.62
CA VAL A 27 24.70 16.25 6.80
C VAL A 27 23.88 15.63 7.93
N THR A 28 23.99 14.32 8.14
CA THR A 28 23.62 13.70 9.41
C THR A 28 24.74 13.95 10.42
N ARG A 29 24.52 14.85 11.39
CA ARG A 29 25.42 15.00 12.53
C ARG A 29 25.29 13.79 13.45
N TYR A 30 26.23 12.86 13.35
CA TYR A 30 26.46 11.86 14.40
C TYR A 30 27.20 12.52 15.57
N HIS A 31 26.58 12.54 16.75
CA HIS A 31 27.30 12.75 18.02
C HIS A 31 27.82 11.39 18.50
N PRO A 32 29.14 11.16 18.61
CA PRO A 32 29.67 9.96 19.22
C PRO A 32 29.82 10.25 20.72
N PHE A 33 28.94 9.67 21.55
CA PHE A 33 29.18 9.22 22.94
C PHE A 33 27.81 9.02 23.60
N ALA A 34 27.16 7.90 23.26
CA ALA A 34 26.12 7.32 24.11
C ALA A 34 26.48 5.86 24.34
N SER A 35 26.60 5.50 25.62
CA SER A 35 26.88 4.17 26.12
C SER A 35 25.96 3.12 25.47
N ARG A 36 26.53 1.94 25.17
CA ARG A 36 25.85 0.76 24.59
C ARG A 36 24.63 0.28 25.40
N ALA A 37 24.46 0.78 26.64
CA ALA A 37 23.34 0.47 27.51
C ALA A 37 22.09 1.36 27.31
N THR A 38 22.20 2.52 26.65
CA THR A 38 21.08 3.49 26.55
C THR A 38 20.19 3.28 25.31
N LEU A 39 20.63 2.46 24.35
CA LEU A 39 19.88 2.15 23.12
C LEU A 39 19.01 0.88 23.23
N ALA A 40 19.20 0.06 24.27
CA ALA A 40 18.50 -1.23 24.41
C ALA A 40 17.03 -1.08 24.84
N THR A 41 16.71 -0.02 25.59
CA THR A 41 15.37 0.23 26.14
C THR A 41 14.34 0.73 25.11
N PRO A 42 14.65 1.73 24.25
CA PRO A 42 13.68 2.15 23.22
C PRO A 42 13.43 1.04 22.19
N VAL A 43 14.45 0.27 21.81
CA VAL A 43 14.32 -0.83 20.83
C VAL A 43 13.47 -1.99 21.36
N ARG A 44 13.54 -2.31 22.66
CA ARG A 44 12.68 -3.35 23.26
C ARG A 44 11.22 -2.94 23.42
N MET A 45 10.93 -1.67 23.75
CA MET A 45 9.55 -1.16 23.76
C MET A 45 8.97 -1.01 22.34
N LEU A 46 9.79 -0.62 21.37
CA LEU A 46 9.48 -0.64 19.94
C LEU A 46 9.06 -2.04 19.47
N ALA A 47 9.83 -3.07 19.84
CA ALA A 47 9.53 -4.44 19.47
C ALA A 47 8.20 -4.92 20.06
N SER A 48 7.86 -4.59 21.32
CA SER A 48 6.62 -5.05 21.95
C SER A 48 5.36 -4.33 21.44
N ALA A 49 5.44 -3.03 21.12
CA ALA A 49 4.32 -2.28 20.54
C ALA A 49 4.04 -2.71 19.09
N LEU A 50 5.08 -3.11 18.35
CA LEU A 50 4.96 -3.66 16.99
C LEU A 50 4.58 -5.16 16.98
N ASP A 51 4.60 -5.84 18.14
CA ASP A 51 4.26 -7.28 18.28
C ASP A 51 2.75 -7.53 18.38
N GLU A 52 1.93 -6.49 18.67
CA GLU A 52 0.46 -6.59 18.53
C GLU A 52 0.05 -6.78 17.06
N PHE A 53 0.92 -6.42 16.12
CA PHE A 53 0.84 -6.78 14.70
C PHE A 53 1.52 -8.13 14.47
N GLN A 54 0.91 -9.20 14.95
CA GLN A 54 1.41 -10.54 14.61
C GLN A 54 1.22 -10.80 13.12
N VAL A 55 2.33 -10.73 12.39
CA VAL A 55 2.45 -11.31 11.06
C VAL A 55 2.35 -12.83 11.24
N HIS A 56 1.21 -13.39 10.88
CA HIS A 56 0.99 -14.82 10.95
C HIS A 56 1.66 -15.46 9.74
N SER A 57 2.89 -15.93 9.92
CA SER A 57 3.58 -16.70 8.89
C SER A 57 2.70 -17.89 8.45
N GLY A 58 2.47 -18.01 7.15
CA GLY A 58 1.66 -19.10 6.56
C GLY A 58 0.17 -18.79 6.33
N LEU A 59 -0.33 -17.61 6.69
CA LEU A 59 -1.66 -17.18 6.23
C LEU A 59 -1.57 -16.56 4.85
N ASP A 60 -2.29 -17.12 3.88
CA ASP A 60 -2.56 -16.43 2.62
C ASP A 60 -3.67 -15.39 2.85
N ARG A 61 -3.27 -14.12 2.97
CA ARG A 61 -4.19 -12.98 3.16
C ARG A 61 -4.62 -12.33 1.85
N LEU A 62 -4.17 -12.86 0.71
CA LEU A 62 -4.46 -12.32 -0.61
C LEU A 62 -5.50 -13.15 -1.35
N SER A 63 -5.56 -14.45 -1.11
CA SER A 63 -6.53 -15.34 -1.76
C SER A 63 -7.92 -15.26 -1.14
N GLY A 64 -8.94 -15.29 -1.99
CA GLY A 64 -10.33 -15.17 -1.60
C GLY A 64 -11.13 -14.32 -2.58
N ASP A 65 -12.42 -14.21 -2.29
CA ASP A 65 -13.35 -13.29 -2.93
C ASP A 65 -13.55 -12.09 -2.02
N PHE A 66 -13.29 -10.91 -2.57
CA PHE A 66 -13.34 -9.66 -1.84
C PHE A 66 -14.45 -8.78 -2.39
N LEU A 67 -15.34 -8.32 -1.51
CA LEU A 67 -16.39 -7.37 -1.85
C LEU A 67 -15.99 -5.96 -1.45
N GLY A 68 -16.17 -5.01 -2.36
CA GLY A 68 -15.66 -3.67 -2.16
C GLY A 68 -16.31 -2.61 -3.01
N TYR A 69 -15.68 -1.44 -2.96
CA TYR A 69 -16.04 -0.31 -3.79
C TYR A 69 -14.80 0.25 -4.46
N GLU A 70 -14.97 0.70 -5.69
CA GLU A 70 -13.92 1.25 -6.53
C GLU A 70 -14.22 2.69 -6.89
N VAL A 71 -13.22 3.57 -6.74
CA VAL A 71 -13.31 4.99 -7.12
C VAL A 71 -12.07 5.39 -7.89
N VAL A 72 -12.24 6.24 -8.91
CA VAL A 72 -11.12 6.91 -9.59
C VAL A 72 -10.98 8.31 -9.02
N PHE A 73 -9.78 8.68 -8.59
CA PHE A 73 -9.44 10.01 -8.13
C PHE A 73 -8.47 10.69 -9.09
N SER A 74 -8.60 12.00 -9.20
CA SER A 74 -7.56 12.84 -9.79
C SER A 74 -6.27 12.83 -8.95
N PRO A 75 -5.12 13.27 -9.51
CA PRO A 75 -3.88 13.42 -8.73
C PRO A 75 -4.01 14.33 -7.49
N THR A 76 -5.02 15.20 -7.45
CA THR A 76 -5.29 16.12 -6.33
C THR A 76 -6.30 15.57 -5.32
N GLY A 77 -6.75 14.32 -5.48
CA GLY A 77 -7.65 13.66 -4.52
C GLY A 77 -9.13 13.94 -4.74
N CYS A 78 -9.51 14.64 -5.82
CA CYS A 78 -10.91 14.81 -6.17
C CYS A 78 -11.46 13.55 -6.87
N PRO A 79 -12.59 12.98 -6.45
CA PRO A 79 -13.20 11.83 -7.12
C PRO A 79 -13.67 12.19 -8.53
N ARG A 80 -13.59 11.22 -9.45
CA ARG A 80 -14.08 11.33 -10.83
C ARG A 80 -15.45 10.68 -10.92
N GLU A 81 -16.36 11.32 -11.63
CA GLU A 81 -17.64 10.69 -11.97
C GLU A 81 -17.42 9.51 -12.92
N VAL A 82 -18.26 8.50 -12.78
CA VAL A 82 -18.33 7.37 -13.67
C VAL A 82 -18.71 7.87 -15.07
N PRO A 83 -18.03 7.43 -16.14
CA PRO A 83 -18.36 7.84 -17.49
C PRO A 83 -19.82 7.54 -17.86
N ASP A 84 -20.46 8.50 -18.53
CA ASP A 84 -21.87 8.47 -18.93
C ASP A 84 -22.33 7.17 -19.59
N ARG A 85 -21.46 6.53 -20.37
CA ARG A 85 -21.76 5.25 -21.04
C ARG A 85 -22.08 4.09 -20.08
N PHE A 86 -21.73 4.22 -18.81
CA PHE A 86 -21.98 3.22 -17.77
C PHE A 86 -23.12 3.60 -16.84
N VAL A 87 -23.66 4.82 -16.95
CA VAL A 87 -24.68 5.35 -16.05
C VAL A 87 -26.00 5.48 -16.81
N PRO A 88 -27.08 4.80 -16.39
CA PRO A 88 -28.39 4.93 -17.01
C PRO A 88 -28.89 6.39 -17.02
N ASP A 89 -29.59 6.79 -18.07
CA ASP A 89 -30.06 8.17 -18.26
C ASP A 89 -30.92 8.68 -17.09
N GLN A 90 -31.66 7.79 -16.41
CA GLN A 90 -32.52 8.14 -15.27
C GLN A 90 -31.72 8.74 -14.09
N PHE A 91 -30.48 8.32 -13.89
CA PHE A 91 -29.64 8.92 -12.84
C PHE A 91 -29.39 10.41 -13.15
N ARG A 92 -29.24 10.78 -14.42
CA ARG A 92 -29.11 12.18 -14.84
C ARG A 92 -30.41 12.94 -14.64
N ASP A 93 -31.54 12.34 -15.01
CA ASP A 93 -32.87 12.94 -14.81
C ASP A 93 -33.16 13.24 -13.33
N TRP A 94 -32.61 12.42 -12.43
CA TRP A 94 -32.72 12.59 -10.97
C TRP A 94 -31.61 13.46 -10.36
N GLY A 95 -30.64 13.91 -11.16
CA GLY A 95 -29.49 14.67 -10.67
C GLY A 95 -28.54 13.87 -9.77
N VAL A 96 -28.52 12.54 -9.89
CA VAL A 96 -27.66 11.64 -9.12
C VAL A 96 -26.30 11.52 -9.80
N ARG A 97 -25.23 11.89 -9.08
CA ARG A 97 -23.85 11.73 -9.53
C ARG A 97 -23.29 10.41 -9.01
N VAL A 98 -22.65 9.63 -9.87
CA VAL A 98 -22.05 8.33 -9.53
C VAL A 98 -20.55 8.45 -9.63
N TYR A 99 -19.80 8.10 -8.58
CA TYR A 99 -18.35 8.26 -8.52
C TYR A 99 -17.57 6.94 -8.49
N GLY A 100 -18.26 5.80 -8.55
CA GLY A 100 -17.60 4.52 -8.45
C GLY A 100 -18.50 3.33 -8.73
N PHE A 101 -17.94 2.16 -8.47
CA PHE A 101 -18.59 0.87 -8.72
C PHE A 101 -18.49 -0.01 -7.48
N GLU A 102 -19.53 -0.78 -7.21
CA GLU A 102 -19.38 -1.97 -6.38
C GLU A 102 -18.55 -2.99 -7.15
N VAL A 103 -17.65 -3.67 -6.45
CA VAL A 103 -16.74 -4.65 -7.06
C VAL A 103 -16.70 -5.95 -6.28
N LEU A 104 -16.55 -7.04 -7.03
CA LEU A 104 -16.08 -8.33 -6.55
C LEU A 104 -14.69 -8.57 -7.14
N THR A 105 -13.71 -8.81 -6.28
CA THR A 105 -12.35 -9.18 -6.70
C THR A 105 -12.03 -10.58 -6.20
N SER A 106 -12.03 -11.55 -7.10
CA SER A 106 -11.57 -12.92 -6.84
C SER A 106 -10.07 -13.00 -7.06
N THR A 107 -9.33 -13.32 -6.00
CA THR A 107 -7.87 -13.38 -6.01
C THR A 107 -7.38 -14.74 -5.58
N LYS A 108 -6.33 -15.22 -6.23
CA LYS A 108 -5.65 -16.46 -5.90
C LYS A 108 -4.14 -16.27 -6.06
N VAL A 109 -3.39 -16.61 -5.04
CA VAL A 109 -1.94 -16.74 -5.12
C VAL A 109 -1.60 -18.16 -5.54
N GLU A 110 -0.78 -18.30 -6.58
CA GLU A 110 -0.30 -19.58 -7.06
C GLU A 110 1.21 -19.66 -6.89
N GLU A 111 1.67 -20.72 -6.24
CA GLU A 111 3.09 -21.05 -6.12
C GLU A 111 3.38 -22.29 -6.97
N THR A 112 4.31 -22.19 -7.91
CA THR A 112 4.71 -23.31 -8.77
C THR A 112 6.21 -23.23 -9.02
N ASP A 113 6.93 -24.31 -8.71
CA ASP A 113 8.38 -24.45 -8.93
C ASP A 113 9.21 -23.28 -8.37
N GLY A 114 8.81 -22.74 -7.21
CA GLY A 114 9.48 -21.60 -6.57
C GLY A 114 9.19 -20.23 -7.21
N SER A 115 8.29 -20.17 -8.21
CA SER A 115 7.75 -18.94 -8.75
C SER A 115 6.38 -18.65 -8.14
N VAL A 116 6.13 -17.38 -7.80
CA VAL A 116 4.83 -16.89 -7.35
C VAL A 116 4.11 -16.20 -8.51
N ALA A 117 2.80 -16.44 -8.62
CA ALA A 117 1.88 -15.75 -9.50
C ALA A 117 0.67 -15.24 -8.71
N LEU A 118 0.12 -14.11 -9.14
CA LEU A 118 -1.10 -13.51 -8.60
C LEU A 118 -2.15 -13.51 -9.70
N TYR A 119 -3.17 -14.35 -9.53
CA TYR A 119 -4.38 -14.32 -10.32
C TYR A 119 -5.39 -13.41 -9.64
N MET A 120 -5.95 -12.46 -10.40
CA MET A 120 -6.96 -11.53 -9.89
C MET A 120 -7.98 -11.25 -10.99
N LYS A 121 -9.22 -11.67 -10.75
CA LYS A 121 -10.38 -11.33 -11.59
C LYS A 121 -11.24 -10.34 -10.84
N ARG A 122 -11.41 -9.15 -11.40
CA ARG A 122 -12.25 -8.11 -10.83
C ARG A 122 -13.48 -7.91 -11.69
N VAL A 123 -14.66 -7.92 -11.07
CA VAL A 123 -15.94 -7.68 -11.70
C VAL A 123 -16.59 -6.45 -11.07
N ARG A 124 -17.02 -5.50 -11.91
CA ARG A 124 -17.79 -4.32 -11.50
C ARG A 124 -19.27 -4.58 -11.72
N ALA A 125 -20.10 -4.23 -10.75
CA ALA A 125 -21.52 -4.06 -10.94
C ALA A 125 -21.79 -2.69 -11.56
N LEU A 126 -22.37 -2.64 -12.75
CA LEU A 126 -22.72 -1.38 -13.40
C LEU A 126 -23.99 -0.78 -12.75
N PRO A 127 -24.08 0.56 -12.62
CA PRO A 127 -25.28 1.22 -12.13
C PRO A 127 -26.53 0.78 -12.90
N ALA A 128 -27.59 0.43 -12.17
CA ALA A 128 -28.86 -0.05 -12.71
C ALA A 128 -30.05 0.70 -12.11
N VAL A 129 -31.17 0.71 -12.83
CA VAL A 129 -32.44 1.29 -12.38
C VAL A 129 -33.38 0.16 -11.94
N GLY A 130 -33.91 0.26 -10.72
CA GLY A 130 -34.80 -0.74 -10.13
C GLY A 130 -34.10 -1.73 -9.20
N CYS A 131 -34.88 -2.50 -8.45
CA CYS A 131 -34.37 -3.45 -7.44
C CYS A 131 -34.21 -4.88 -7.97
N GLU A 132 -34.31 -5.10 -9.28
CA GLU A 132 -34.23 -6.45 -9.85
C GLU A 132 -32.76 -6.86 -9.94
N ALA A 133 -32.33 -7.68 -8.97
CA ALA A 133 -30.95 -8.18 -8.85
C ALA A 133 -30.47 -8.97 -10.08
N ASP A 134 -31.39 -9.50 -10.89
CA ASP A 134 -31.11 -10.32 -12.06
C ASP A 134 -30.72 -9.48 -13.31
N ALA A 135 -30.81 -8.15 -13.23
CA ALA A 135 -30.55 -7.23 -14.34
C ALA A 135 -29.21 -6.47 -14.26
N VAL A 136 -28.34 -6.83 -13.30
CA VAL A 136 -27.06 -6.14 -13.11
C VAL A 136 -26.10 -6.48 -14.25
N SER A 137 -25.85 -5.50 -15.12
CA SER A 137 -24.80 -5.60 -16.13
C SER A 137 -23.44 -5.53 -15.46
N THR A 138 -22.46 -6.30 -15.96
CA THR A 138 -21.12 -6.34 -15.38
C THR A 138 -20.03 -6.06 -16.39
N GLU A 139 -18.93 -5.50 -15.90
CA GLU A 139 -17.66 -5.40 -16.62
C GLU A 139 -16.62 -6.19 -15.82
N SER A 140 -15.83 -7.04 -16.48
CA SER A 140 -14.76 -7.77 -15.81
C SER A 140 -13.40 -7.51 -16.43
N VAL A 141 -12.38 -7.48 -15.58
CA VAL A 141 -10.98 -7.37 -15.97
C VAL A 141 -10.22 -8.49 -15.27
N LEU A 142 -9.37 -9.18 -16.03
CA LEU A 142 -8.52 -10.25 -15.54
C LEU A 142 -7.06 -9.80 -15.52
N TYR A 143 -6.41 -9.96 -14.37
CA TYR A 143 -4.97 -9.82 -14.19
C TYR A 143 -4.39 -11.19 -13.86
N HIS A 144 -3.38 -11.59 -14.62
CA HIS A 144 -2.57 -12.78 -14.34
C HIS A 144 -1.11 -12.35 -14.30
N LEU A 145 -0.65 -11.98 -13.10
CA LEU A 145 0.68 -11.42 -12.87
C LEU A 145 1.63 -12.52 -12.42
N LYS A 146 2.86 -12.51 -12.94
CA LYS A 146 3.90 -13.50 -12.59
C LYS A 146 5.18 -12.79 -12.17
N ALA A 147 6.08 -13.48 -11.48
CA ALA A 147 7.38 -12.92 -11.08
C ALA A 147 8.20 -12.29 -12.24
N LYS A 148 8.02 -12.78 -13.48
CA LYS A 148 8.63 -12.19 -14.69
C LYS A 148 8.10 -10.79 -15.04
N ASP A 149 6.93 -10.43 -14.51
CA ASP A 149 6.23 -9.16 -14.73
C ASP A 149 6.59 -8.15 -13.61
N ASP A 150 7.75 -8.32 -12.97
CA ASP A 150 8.22 -7.54 -11.80
C ASP A 150 7.25 -7.57 -10.60
N LEU A 151 6.51 -8.69 -10.49
CA LEU A 151 5.64 -8.98 -9.36
C LEU A 151 6.45 -9.35 -8.11
N LEU A 152 6.25 -8.58 -7.04
CA LEU A 152 6.65 -8.91 -5.68
C LEU A 152 5.40 -9.19 -4.84
N VAL A 153 5.36 -10.31 -4.13
CA VAL A 153 4.21 -10.71 -3.29
C VAL A 153 4.69 -11.19 -1.93
N ARG A 154 3.98 -10.79 -0.89
CA ARG A 154 4.07 -11.34 0.47
C ARG A 154 2.68 -11.73 0.95
N PRO A 155 2.25 -12.98 0.71
CA PRO A 155 0.91 -13.44 1.08
C PRO A 155 0.66 -13.32 2.59
N ASP A 156 1.69 -13.57 3.40
CA ASP A 156 1.67 -13.45 4.87
C ASP A 156 1.42 -12.02 5.38
N LEU A 157 1.87 -11.02 4.61
CA LEU A 157 1.58 -9.60 4.86
C LEU A 157 0.30 -9.12 4.19
N GLY A 158 -0.28 -9.91 3.28
CA GLY A 158 -1.35 -9.45 2.41
C GLY A 158 -0.91 -8.29 1.51
N ALA A 159 0.32 -8.33 1.01
CA ALA A 159 0.88 -7.23 0.22
C ALA A 159 1.44 -7.70 -1.12
N PHE A 160 1.30 -6.87 -2.14
CA PHE A 160 1.90 -7.10 -3.44
C PHE A 160 2.22 -5.79 -4.17
N ALA A 161 3.20 -5.83 -5.07
CA ALA A 161 3.60 -4.71 -5.90
C ALA A 161 3.98 -5.22 -7.30
N CYS A 162 3.34 -4.68 -8.33
CA CYS A 162 3.57 -4.99 -9.73
C CYS A 162 3.07 -3.81 -10.57
N PRO A 163 3.91 -2.78 -10.85
CA PRO A 163 3.46 -1.57 -11.53
C PRO A 163 2.66 -1.90 -12.81
N PRO A 164 1.48 -1.28 -13.01
CA PRO A 164 0.92 -0.14 -12.25
C PRO A 164 0.04 -0.52 -11.03
N LEU A 165 0.00 -1.80 -10.62
CA LEU A 165 -0.88 -2.37 -9.60
C LEU A 165 -0.14 -2.59 -8.26
N PHE A 166 -0.73 -2.14 -7.16
CA PHE A 166 -0.18 -2.24 -5.81
C PHE A 166 -1.27 -2.57 -4.81
N GLY A 167 -0.99 -3.35 -3.76
CA GLY A 167 -1.99 -3.64 -2.76
C GLY A 167 -1.43 -3.96 -1.38
N ILE A 168 -2.20 -3.57 -0.35
CA ILE A 168 -1.93 -3.87 1.05
C ILE A 168 -3.22 -4.23 1.79
N THR A 169 -3.11 -5.22 2.65
CA THR A 169 -4.18 -5.66 3.54
C THR A 169 -4.05 -4.97 4.90
N HIS A 170 -5.19 -4.61 5.47
CA HIS A 170 -5.31 -4.17 6.84
C HIS A 170 -4.74 -5.27 7.76
N PRO A 171 -3.90 -4.93 8.72
CA PRO A 171 -3.13 -5.89 9.51
C PRO A 171 -3.99 -6.76 10.42
N THR A 172 -5.08 -6.22 10.96
CA THR A 172 -5.99 -6.89 11.90
C THR A 172 -7.38 -7.17 11.32
N GLU A 173 -7.69 -6.59 10.16
CA GLU A 173 -9.01 -6.76 9.52
C GLU A 173 -8.79 -7.46 8.19
N GLN A 174 -9.78 -8.19 7.71
CA GLN A 174 -9.73 -8.79 6.37
C GLN A 174 -10.09 -7.78 5.28
N LYS A 175 -9.66 -6.53 5.42
CA LYS A 175 -9.85 -5.48 4.43
C LYS A 175 -8.55 -5.23 3.68
N ARG A 176 -8.61 -4.80 2.44
CA ARG A 176 -7.43 -4.40 1.68
C ARG A 176 -7.71 -3.20 0.80
N VAL A 177 -6.64 -2.52 0.43
CA VAL A 177 -6.64 -1.42 -0.50
C VAL A 177 -5.78 -1.82 -1.69
N ILE A 178 -6.32 -1.64 -2.89
CA ILE A 178 -5.60 -1.82 -4.15
C ILE A 178 -5.53 -0.46 -4.85
N LEU A 179 -4.32 -0.09 -5.27
CA LEU A 179 -4.03 1.09 -6.09
C LEU A 179 -3.65 0.64 -7.50
N MET A 180 -4.33 1.20 -8.49
CA MET A 180 -3.97 1.16 -9.91
C MET A 180 -3.62 2.57 -10.38
N THR A 181 -2.38 2.77 -10.82
CA THR A 181 -1.96 4.05 -11.40
C THR A 181 -2.33 4.11 -12.88
N GLN A 182 -3.01 5.18 -13.32
CA GLN A 182 -3.45 5.35 -14.70
C GLN A 182 -2.48 6.27 -15.48
N ALA A 183 -2.48 6.16 -16.82
CA ALA A 183 -1.54 6.87 -17.69
C ALA A 183 -1.57 8.41 -17.56
N GLN A 184 -2.70 8.97 -17.12
CA GLN A 184 -2.90 10.42 -16.94
C GLN A 184 -2.60 10.89 -15.50
N GLY A 185 -2.08 10.01 -14.64
CA GLY A 185 -1.82 10.30 -13.23
C GLY A 185 -3.02 10.09 -12.31
N ASP A 186 -4.21 9.86 -12.86
CA ASP A 186 -5.39 9.46 -12.08
C ASP A 186 -5.09 8.17 -11.29
N LEU A 187 -5.68 8.07 -10.10
CA LEU A 187 -5.48 7.01 -9.13
C LEU A 187 -6.78 6.23 -8.99
N GLN A 188 -6.77 4.97 -9.38
CA GLN A 188 -7.91 4.09 -9.18
C GLN A 188 -7.70 3.30 -7.89
N ILE A 189 -8.60 3.51 -6.93
CA ILE A 189 -8.54 2.94 -5.59
C ILE A 189 -9.69 1.96 -5.43
N VAL A 190 -9.37 0.74 -5.02
CA VAL A 190 -10.35 -0.26 -4.58
C VAL A 190 -10.15 -0.47 -3.09
N VAL A 191 -11.22 -0.34 -2.32
CA VAL A 191 -11.25 -0.75 -0.91
C VAL A 191 -12.24 -1.89 -0.78
N GLU A 192 -11.78 -3.02 -0.28
CA GLU A 192 -12.56 -4.24 -0.27
C GLU A 192 -12.30 -5.08 0.98
N GLN A 193 -13.24 -5.96 1.30
CA GLN A 193 -13.20 -6.86 2.44
C GLN A 193 -13.38 -8.29 1.97
N LEU A 194 -12.63 -9.22 2.57
CA LEU A 194 -12.82 -10.65 2.34
C LEU A 194 -14.26 -11.02 2.71
N ASP A 195 -14.94 -11.68 1.78
CA ASP A 195 -16.32 -12.11 1.91
C ASP A 195 -16.40 -13.65 1.93
N ALA A 196 -15.71 -14.29 0.98
CA ALA A 196 -15.76 -15.73 0.80
C ALA A 196 -14.39 -16.31 0.35
N PRO A 197 -14.21 -17.64 0.42
CA PRO A 197 -13.15 -18.31 -0.31
C PRO A 197 -13.22 -18.02 -1.82
N PHE A 198 -12.10 -18.16 -2.51
CA PHE A 198 -12.00 -17.92 -3.95
C PHE A 198 -13.05 -18.71 -4.74
N SER A 199 -13.85 -18.01 -5.56
CA SER A 199 -14.86 -18.62 -6.45
C SER A 199 -14.72 -18.21 -7.93
N ASP A 200 -13.61 -17.55 -8.30
CA ASP A 200 -13.41 -17.01 -9.65
C ASP A 200 -14.54 -16.08 -10.15
N GLY A 201 -15.21 -15.39 -9.24
CA GLY A 201 -16.26 -14.43 -9.56
C GLY A 201 -17.54 -15.08 -10.09
N GLU A 202 -17.78 -16.35 -9.77
CA GLU A 202 -19.01 -17.06 -10.13
C GLU A 202 -20.24 -16.54 -9.35
N VAL A 203 -20.03 -16.01 -8.14
CA VAL A 203 -21.09 -15.49 -7.27
C VAL A 203 -20.98 -13.98 -7.14
N LEU A 204 -21.82 -13.24 -7.86
CA LEU A 204 -21.91 -11.80 -7.69
C LEU A 204 -22.74 -11.46 -6.44
N PRO A 205 -22.34 -10.46 -5.66
CA PRO A 205 -23.16 -9.97 -4.57
C PRO A 205 -24.46 -9.36 -5.12
N ALA A 206 -25.52 -9.36 -4.31
CA ALA A 206 -26.69 -8.53 -4.61
C ALA A 206 -26.28 -7.05 -4.61
N CYS A 207 -26.80 -6.26 -5.54
CA CYS A 207 -26.48 -4.83 -5.62
C CYS A 207 -26.83 -4.12 -4.29
N GLY A 208 -25.91 -3.30 -3.78
CA GLY A 208 -26.09 -2.56 -2.53
C GLY A 208 -25.82 -3.35 -1.25
N SER A 209 -25.38 -4.61 -1.32
CA SER A 209 -25.13 -5.46 -0.14
C SER A 209 -23.65 -5.57 0.26
N GLY A 210 -22.75 -4.87 -0.42
CA GLY A 210 -21.32 -4.94 -0.13
C GLY A 210 -20.96 -4.37 1.25
N PRO A 211 -19.98 -4.95 1.96
CA PRO A 211 -19.56 -4.49 3.29
C PRO A 211 -18.88 -3.11 3.24
N ILE A 212 -18.43 -2.67 2.06
CA ILE A 212 -17.80 -1.37 1.84
C ILE A 212 -18.77 -0.45 1.10
N ALA A 213 -19.33 0.51 1.83
CA ALA A 213 -20.10 1.60 1.22
C ALA A 213 -19.19 2.53 0.40
N SER A 214 -19.78 3.22 -0.58
CA SER A 214 -19.09 4.28 -1.33
C SER A 214 -18.34 5.23 -0.38
N PHE A 215 -17.10 5.53 -0.77
CA PHE A 215 -16.22 6.40 0.00
C PHE A 215 -15.74 7.62 -0.79
N ALA A 216 -16.21 7.79 -2.03
CA ALA A 216 -15.77 8.87 -2.91
C ALA A 216 -15.93 10.26 -2.29
N GLU A 217 -17.02 10.49 -1.55
CA GLU A 217 -17.38 11.77 -0.95
C GLU A 217 -17.13 11.82 0.57
N LYS A 218 -16.49 10.80 1.13
CA LYS A 218 -16.11 10.81 2.55
C LYS A 218 -14.96 11.80 2.79
N PRO A 219 -14.83 12.35 4.01
CA PRO A 219 -13.71 13.24 4.34
C PRO A 219 -12.36 12.58 4.03
N THR A 220 -11.47 13.35 3.42
CA THR A 220 -10.08 12.95 3.19
C THR A 220 -9.29 13.00 4.48
N VAL A 221 -8.23 12.19 4.59
CA VAL A 221 -7.28 12.31 5.71
C VAL A 221 -6.66 13.71 5.74
N SER A 222 -6.53 14.29 6.94
CA SER A 222 -5.85 15.58 7.10
C SER A 222 -4.34 15.38 7.10
N PRO A 223 -3.53 16.32 6.57
CA PRO A 223 -2.08 16.31 6.79
C PRO A 223 -1.73 16.20 8.28
N ASP A 224 -2.48 16.89 9.15
CA ASP A 224 -2.25 16.91 10.60
C ASP A 224 -2.36 15.52 11.24
N ASP A 225 -3.20 14.65 10.67
CA ASP A 225 -3.35 13.25 11.10
C ASP A 225 -2.11 12.42 10.78
N LEU A 226 -1.18 12.93 9.97
CA LEU A 226 0.01 12.22 9.54
C LEU A 226 1.31 12.88 10.02
N LEU A 227 1.25 14.08 10.59
CA LEU A 227 2.39 14.82 11.12
C LEU A 227 2.98 14.18 12.39
N GLY A 228 4.26 14.46 12.62
CA GLY A 228 4.97 14.11 13.85
C GLY A 228 5.98 12.99 13.68
N GLN A 229 6.45 12.46 14.81
CA GLN A 229 7.50 11.45 14.84
C GLN A 229 6.91 10.05 14.83
N TRP A 230 7.34 9.24 13.86
CA TRP A 230 6.90 7.88 13.64
C TRP A 230 8.07 6.92 13.81
N SER A 231 7.84 5.86 14.55
CA SER A 231 8.67 4.65 14.55
C SER A 231 8.19 3.72 13.46
N PHE A 232 9.09 2.98 12.82
CA PHE A 232 8.68 1.99 11.82
C PHE A 232 9.46 0.69 11.88
N ARG A 233 8.80 -0.37 11.44
CA ARG A 233 9.38 -1.64 10.99
C ARG A 233 9.06 -1.83 9.51
N SER A 234 10.09 -1.88 8.68
CA SER A 234 10.01 -2.09 7.23
C SER A 234 10.30 -3.55 6.91
N ILE A 235 9.30 -4.24 6.35
CA ILE A 235 9.38 -5.64 5.97
C ILE A 235 9.39 -5.71 4.43
N PRO A 236 10.51 -6.13 3.81
CA PRO A 236 10.60 -6.18 2.36
C PRO A 236 9.67 -7.21 1.76
N LEU A 237 9.18 -6.95 0.55
CA LEU A 237 8.36 -7.93 -0.19
C LEU A 237 9.20 -9.08 -0.74
N ASP A 238 10.48 -8.84 -1.01
CA ASP A 238 11.45 -9.90 -1.28
C ASP A 238 11.86 -10.57 0.04
N PRO A 239 11.56 -11.86 0.26
CA PRO A 239 11.93 -12.56 1.49
C PRO A 239 13.45 -12.71 1.67
N ALA A 240 14.25 -12.53 0.62
CA ALA A 240 15.72 -12.56 0.73
C ALA A 240 16.32 -11.25 1.28
N ALA A 241 15.54 -10.16 1.30
CA ALA A 241 15.99 -8.88 1.83
C ALA A 241 15.80 -8.77 3.35
N GLU A 242 16.68 -8.01 4.01
CA GLU A 242 16.64 -7.82 5.45
C GLU A 242 15.57 -6.81 5.88
N GLN A 243 14.99 -7.05 7.06
CA GLN A 243 14.07 -6.11 7.70
C GLN A 243 14.83 -4.91 8.26
N GLU A 244 14.20 -3.74 8.22
CA GLU A 244 14.76 -2.49 8.74
C GLU A 244 13.86 -1.90 9.84
N TYR A 245 14.48 -1.28 10.83
CA TYR A 245 13.79 -0.55 11.90
C TYR A 245 14.34 0.86 11.96
N GLY A 246 13.47 1.83 12.21
CA GLY A 246 13.90 3.21 12.29
C GLY A 246 12.86 4.15 12.85
N THR A 247 13.18 5.43 12.78
CA THR A 247 12.27 6.51 13.09
C THR A 247 12.41 7.59 12.02
N HIS A 248 11.31 8.29 11.74
CA HIS A 248 11.32 9.47 10.89
C HIS A 248 10.31 10.49 11.40
N THR A 249 10.47 11.74 10.98
CA THR A 249 9.52 12.81 11.25
C THR A 249 8.82 13.13 9.95
N ARG A 250 7.49 13.24 9.98
CA ARG A 250 6.68 13.74 8.86
C ARG A 250 6.31 15.19 9.13
N GLU A 251 6.65 16.06 8.19
CA GLU A 251 6.38 17.50 8.22
C GLU A 251 5.34 17.87 7.16
N ALA A 252 4.74 19.07 7.27
CA ALA A 252 3.67 19.50 6.36
C ALA A 252 4.12 19.49 4.89
N SER A 253 5.38 19.87 4.62
CA SER A 253 6.00 19.88 3.30
C SER A 253 6.10 18.50 2.66
N ASP A 254 6.08 17.41 3.44
CA ASP A 254 6.07 16.06 2.87
C ASP A 254 4.78 15.80 2.09
N PHE A 255 3.67 16.45 2.47
CA PHE A 255 2.35 16.23 1.90
C PHE A 255 2.01 17.12 0.71
N ASP A 256 2.89 18.06 0.33
CA ASP A 256 2.71 18.94 -0.83
C ASP A 256 2.50 18.15 -2.15
N ARG A 257 2.99 16.91 -2.18
CA ARG A 257 2.90 16.00 -3.34
C ARG A 257 2.07 14.75 -3.08
N HIS A 258 1.50 14.62 -1.88
CA HIS A 258 0.64 13.49 -1.56
C HIS A 258 -0.79 13.78 -2.02
N CYS A 259 -1.39 12.78 -2.64
CA CYS A 259 -2.83 12.73 -2.82
C CYS A 259 -3.43 12.17 -1.53
N LEU A 260 -4.06 13.04 -0.74
CA LEU A 260 -4.77 12.66 0.48
C LEU A 260 -6.20 12.24 0.12
N LEU A 261 -6.60 11.07 0.59
CA LEU A 261 -7.79 10.39 0.14
C LEU A 261 -8.69 10.03 1.33
N PRO A 262 -9.96 9.66 1.07
CA PRO A 262 -10.85 9.20 2.12
C PRO A 262 -10.35 7.93 2.82
N LEU A 263 -10.94 7.61 3.97
CA LEU A 263 -10.65 6.39 4.76
C LEU A 263 -9.20 6.30 5.29
N GLY A 264 -8.56 7.44 5.56
CA GLY A 264 -7.18 7.45 6.06
C GLY A 264 -6.13 7.16 4.99
N LEU A 265 -6.50 7.17 3.71
CA LEU A 265 -5.61 6.79 2.61
C LEU A 265 -4.76 7.98 2.16
N SER A 266 -3.51 7.69 1.80
CA SER A 266 -2.61 8.66 1.19
C SER A 266 -1.77 7.99 0.09
N VAL A 267 -1.56 8.70 -1.01
CA VAL A 267 -0.75 8.20 -2.12
C VAL A 267 0.29 9.22 -2.53
N LEU A 268 1.56 8.84 -2.53
CA LEU A 268 2.62 9.59 -3.21
C LEU A 268 3.02 8.83 -4.46
N HIS A 269 2.74 9.40 -5.61
CA HIS A 269 3.08 8.82 -6.90
C HIS A 269 4.14 9.68 -7.60
N THR A 270 5.35 9.15 -7.72
CA THR A 270 6.46 9.81 -8.43
C THR A 270 6.81 9.04 -9.70
N SER A 271 7.74 9.56 -10.50
CA SER A 271 8.26 8.85 -11.67
C SER A 271 8.89 7.52 -11.30
N ASN A 272 9.51 7.42 -10.11
CA ASN A 272 10.37 6.30 -9.74
C ASN A 272 9.85 5.51 -8.54
N SER A 273 8.80 5.99 -7.85
CA SER A 273 8.26 5.33 -6.67
C SER A 273 6.76 5.54 -6.50
N VAL A 274 6.16 4.64 -5.74
CA VAL A 274 4.80 4.73 -5.22
C VAL A 274 4.87 4.51 -3.70
N GLU A 275 4.21 5.38 -2.95
CA GLU A 275 3.85 5.15 -1.55
C GLU A 275 2.33 5.05 -1.47
N LEU A 276 1.82 3.97 -0.90
CA LEU A 276 0.41 3.79 -0.55
C LEU A 276 0.32 3.65 0.97
N GLY A 277 -0.14 4.70 1.64
CA GLY A 277 -0.32 4.74 3.09
C GLY A 277 -1.77 4.59 3.50
N TRP A 278 -2.01 3.89 4.60
CA TRP A 278 -3.31 3.74 5.24
C TRP A 278 -3.20 3.99 6.73
N LEU A 279 -3.76 5.11 7.19
CA LEU A 279 -3.93 5.44 8.60
C LEU A 279 -5.04 4.58 9.20
N LEU A 280 -4.69 3.73 10.15
CA LEU A 280 -5.61 2.76 10.75
C LEU A 280 -6.32 3.36 11.97
N ASN A 281 -5.58 4.17 12.72
CA ASN A 281 -6.04 4.96 13.85
C ASN A 281 -5.06 6.12 14.06
N GLU A 282 -5.29 6.96 15.07
CA GLU A 282 -4.49 8.16 15.34
C GLU A 282 -2.99 7.87 15.56
N SER A 283 -2.63 6.67 16.01
CA SER A 283 -1.27 6.30 16.38
C SER A 283 -0.61 5.26 15.47
N SER A 284 -1.34 4.69 14.49
CA SER A 284 -0.87 3.55 13.70
C SER A 284 -1.23 3.67 12.23
N ARG A 285 -0.25 3.39 11.35
CA ARG A 285 -0.47 3.31 9.91
C ARG A 285 0.32 2.18 9.27
N VAL A 286 -0.17 1.67 8.16
CA VAL A 286 0.56 0.75 7.28
C VAL A 286 0.89 1.45 5.97
N VAL A 287 2.08 1.21 5.43
CA VAL A 287 2.58 1.90 4.24
C VAL A 287 3.27 0.92 3.31
N LEU A 288 2.79 0.77 2.09
CA LEU A 288 3.56 0.13 1.03
C LEU A 288 4.41 1.17 0.32
N VAL A 289 5.70 0.90 0.23
CA VAL A 289 6.64 1.67 -0.58
C VAL A 289 7.15 0.76 -1.68
N ALA A 290 7.03 1.16 -2.94
CA ALA A 290 7.51 0.42 -4.09
C ALA A 290 8.32 1.35 -5.02
N ASN A 291 9.53 0.92 -5.37
CA ASN A 291 10.38 1.58 -6.36
C ASN A 291 10.13 0.94 -7.73
N LYS A 292 9.77 1.76 -8.72
CA LYS A 292 9.43 1.32 -10.07
C LYS A 292 10.64 0.89 -10.88
N ASP A 293 11.82 1.43 -10.59
CA ASP A 293 13.05 1.17 -11.35
C ASP A 293 13.88 0.02 -10.77
N ARG A 294 13.52 -0.46 -9.57
CA ARG A 294 14.22 -1.57 -8.91
C ARG A 294 13.30 -2.78 -8.83
N LYS A 295 13.67 -3.83 -9.58
CA LYS A 295 13.07 -5.17 -9.55
C LYS A 295 12.89 -5.77 -8.14
N TYR A 296 13.59 -5.26 -7.14
CA TYR A 296 13.61 -5.77 -5.76
C TYR A 296 13.25 -4.71 -4.70
N GLY A 297 12.66 -3.58 -5.11
CA GLY A 297 12.52 -2.41 -4.25
C GLY A 297 11.12 -2.19 -3.66
N ALA A 298 10.48 -3.18 -3.04
CA ALA A 298 9.22 -2.95 -2.33
C ALA A 298 9.24 -3.42 -0.87
N SER A 299 8.60 -2.67 0.02
CA SER A 299 8.43 -3.06 1.43
C SER A 299 7.12 -2.54 2.02
N VAL A 300 6.61 -3.25 3.02
CA VAL A 300 5.54 -2.76 3.90
C VAL A 300 6.17 -2.21 5.17
N ARG A 301 5.89 -0.95 5.48
CA ARG A 301 6.21 -0.33 6.77
C ARG A 301 4.99 -0.35 7.66
N ILE A 302 5.18 -0.85 8.87
CA ILE A 302 4.24 -0.67 9.98
C ILE A 302 4.79 0.51 10.78
N GLU A 303 4.04 1.62 10.81
CA GLU A 303 4.46 2.84 11.50
C GLU A 303 3.59 3.08 12.74
N THR A 304 4.23 3.45 13.85
CA THR A 304 3.60 3.81 15.12
C THR A 304 4.06 5.18 15.57
N ARG A 305 3.12 6.07 15.87
CA ARG A 305 3.41 7.44 16.34
C ARG A 305 4.04 7.40 17.73
N GLN A 306 5.14 8.14 17.93
CA GLN A 306 5.83 8.16 19.22
C GLN A 306 5.15 9.00 20.30
N VAL A 307 4.38 10.02 19.89
CA VAL A 307 3.63 10.91 20.80
C VAL A 307 2.25 11.15 20.17
N PRO A 308 1.15 10.77 20.82
CA PRO A 308 -0.21 11.10 20.34
C PRO A 308 -0.38 12.62 20.22
N PRO A 309 -1.20 13.12 19.27
CA PRO A 309 -1.54 14.54 19.25
C PRO A 309 -2.19 14.92 20.59
N SER A 310 -1.75 16.03 21.17
CA SER A 310 -2.28 16.61 22.42
C SER A 310 -3.63 17.27 22.23
#